data_AF-A0A223FQY3-F1
#
_entry.id   AF-A0A223FQY3-F1
#
_cell.length_a   1.000
_cell.length_b   1.000
_cell.length_c   1.000
_cell.angle_alpha   90.00
_cell.angle_beta   90.00
_cell.angle_gamma   90.00
#
_symmetry.space_group_name_H-M   'P 1'
#
loop_
_entity.id
_entity.type
_entity.pdbx_description
1 polymer ?
#
loop_
_entity_poly.entity_id
_entity_poly.type
_entity_poly.pdbx_seq_one_letter_code
_entity_poly.pdbx_strand_id
1 'polypeptide(L)'
;MCLVIVNLSQSQSKPINLLNNIPVARRAKLVDIEVKSVNMPRDLTKTQLFPGDFTMPPKSGLVLSFRLSASQNTKKPVDLYHNLISAPSRGVRLAAKLLGLDLNLKSVDLAKQEQMQPSFLKMNPQHTVPTMDDNGFYLYESRAIITYLANKYGKNKNYLYPKDPERRAVIDQRLYFDMGTLFQRFLDYWMPYMFAGAPLDEAKLKKLEEAFGFFDDMLKGSVYAAGDRITVADAALAASVSTIEAVGVIDVDNYPNVSRWYRNVQNALPDYENTNQKGALAFNEFANAMISKWKNA
;
A
#
# COMPACT_ATOMS: atom_id res chain seq x y z
N MET A 1 -25.96 -20.69 28.43
CA MET A 1 -27.30 -20.99 27.86
C MET A 1 -27.31 -20.29 26.50
N CYS A 2 -27.10 -20.90 25.34
CA CYS A 2 -27.36 -22.26 24.87
C CYS A 2 -26.08 -22.90 24.28
N LEU A 3 -25.93 -24.19 24.55
CA LEU A 3 -24.84 -25.09 24.18
C LEU A 3 -25.33 -25.90 22.96
N VAL A 4 -24.53 -26.08 21.92
CA VAL A 4 -24.75 -27.16 20.95
C VAL A 4 -23.46 -27.96 20.81
N ILE A 5 -23.47 -29.11 21.47
CA ILE A 5 -22.54 -30.24 21.32
C ILE A 5 -23.18 -31.19 20.32
N VAL A 6 -22.49 -31.63 19.26
CA VAL A 6 -22.59 -33.03 18.77
C VAL A 6 -21.27 -33.49 18.12
N ASN A 7 -20.61 -34.38 18.86
CA ASN A 7 -19.82 -35.57 18.52
C ASN A 7 -19.01 -35.71 17.21
N LEU A 8 -17.72 -35.99 17.48
CA LEU A 8 -16.78 -36.76 16.68
C LEU A 8 -17.28 -38.21 16.44
N SER A 9 -17.13 -38.69 15.22
CA SER A 9 -17.11 -40.11 14.88
C SER A 9 -15.97 -40.35 13.90
N GLN A 10 -14.98 -41.13 14.33
CA GLN A 10 -13.94 -41.68 13.45
C GLN A 10 -14.51 -42.89 12.73
N SER A 11 -14.30 -43.00 11.42
CA SER A 11 -14.13 -44.31 10.79
C SER A 11 -13.07 -44.25 9.69
N GLN A 12 -12.09 -45.13 9.81
CA GLN A 12 -11.13 -45.45 8.76
C GLN A 12 -11.74 -46.47 7.82
N SER A 13 -11.56 -46.32 6.49
CA SER A 13 -11.05 -47.40 5.63
C SER A 13 -11.05 -47.06 4.13
N LYS A 14 -9.85 -47.22 3.54
CA LYS A 14 -9.50 -47.66 2.17
C LYS A 14 -9.66 -46.70 0.97
N PRO A 15 -8.62 -46.53 0.14
CA PRO A 15 -8.69 -45.77 -1.11
C PRO A 15 -9.37 -46.59 -2.22
N ILE A 16 -10.31 -45.95 -2.92
CA ILE A 16 -11.02 -46.49 -4.07
C ILE A 16 -10.17 -46.23 -5.33
N ASN A 17 -9.75 -47.30 -5.98
CA ASN A 17 -9.06 -47.31 -7.28
C ASN A 17 -10.09 -47.03 -8.39
N LEU A 18 -10.14 -45.78 -8.89
CA LEU A 18 -10.98 -45.37 -10.03
C LEU A 18 -10.12 -45.19 -11.28
N LEU A 19 -9.62 -46.30 -11.82
CA LEU A 19 -8.98 -46.35 -13.15
C LEU A 19 -9.41 -47.60 -13.90
N ASN A 20 -10.72 -47.77 -14.10
CA ASN A 20 -11.26 -48.70 -15.08
C ASN A 20 -12.65 -48.22 -15.47
N ASN A 21 -12.71 -47.31 -16.44
CA ASN A 21 -13.82 -47.09 -17.38
C ASN A 21 -13.54 -45.79 -18.15
N ILE A 22 -12.97 -45.89 -19.37
CA ILE A 22 -13.29 -45.08 -20.57
C ILE A 22 -12.34 -45.51 -21.72
N PRO A 23 -12.81 -45.56 -22.99
CA PRO A 23 -12.23 -46.40 -24.05
C PRO A 23 -11.01 -45.81 -24.78
N VAL A 24 -10.25 -46.72 -25.41
CA VAL A 24 -9.07 -46.51 -26.26
C VAL A 24 -9.42 -45.67 -27.51
N ALA A 25 -9.09 -44.38 -27.51
CA ALA A 25 -8.77 -43.63 -28.73
C ALA A 25 -8.16 -42.24 -28.42
N ARG A 26 -6.91 -42.03 -28.89
CA ARG A 26 -6.22 -40.75 -29.11
C ARG A 26 -5.91 -39.84 -27.89
N ARG A 27 -4.66 -39.91 -27.38
CA ARG A 27 -3.68 -38.80 -27.48
C ARG A 27 -2.34 -39.10 -26.79
N ALA A 28 -1.29 -38.99 -27.62
CA ALA A 28 0.11 -38.63 -27.39
C ALA A 28 0.67 -38.53 -25.95
N LYS A 29 1.70 -39.37 -25.73
CA LYS A 29 2.91 -39.22 -24.88
C LYS A 29 3.01 -37.94 -24.03
N LEU A 30 2.85 -38.09 -22.72
CA LEU A 30 3.56 -37.31 -21.70
C LEU A 30 4.40 -38.31 -20.91
N VAL A 31 5.71 -38.17 -21.01
CA VAL A 31 6.69 -38.96 -20.25
C VAL A 31 6.96 -38.19 -18.97
N ASP A 32 6.76 -38.85 -17.84
CA ASP A 32 7.18 -38.41 -16.52
C ASP A 32 8.70 -38.16 -16.50
N ILE A 33 9.11 -36.93 -16.21
CA ILE A 33 10.50 -36.62 -15.87
C ILE A 33 10.61 -36.60 -14.35
N GLU A 34 11.14 -37.71 -13.84
CA GLU A 34 11.59 -37.90 -12.47
C GLU A 34 12.79 -36.98 -12.19
N VAL A 35 12.64 -35.99 -11.30
CA VAL A 35 13.73 -35.10 -10.89
C VAL A 35 14.60 -35.85 -9.86
N LYS A 36 15.68 -36.49 -10.32
CA LYS A 36 16.75 -36.95 -9.42
C LYS A 36 17.69 -35.78 -9.09
N SER A 37 17.90 -35.61 -7.78
CA SER A 37 18.79 -34.67 -7.10
C SER A 37 20.03 -34.21 -7.89
N VAL A 38 20.22 -32.89 -8.00
CA VAL A 38 21.46 -32.28 -8.49
C VAL A 38 22.35 -31.92 -7.30
N ASN A 39 23.50 -32.59 -7.18
CA ASN A 39 24.60 -32.16 -6.31
C ASN A 39 25.29 -30.95 -6.96
N MET A 40 25.30 -29.79 -6.29
CA MET A 40 26.15 -28.66 -6.67
C MET A 40 27.58 -28.88 -6.16
N PRO A 41 28.62 -28.81 -7.01
CA PRO A 41 29.96 -28.50 -6.54
C PRO A 41 30.04 -27.01 -6.20
N ARG A 42 30.73 -26.71 -5.10
CA ARG A 42 31.15 -25.37 -4.70
C ARG A 42 32.25 -24.88 -5.66
N ASP A 43 32.27 -23.57 -5.82
CA ASP A 43 33.35 -22.73 -6.35
C ASP A 43 33.21 -22.25 -7.80
N LEU A 44 33.78 -21.07 -8.05
CA LEU A 44 33.82 -20.22 -9.25
C LEU A 44 32.91 -18.98 -9.23
N THR A 45 33.44 -18.01 -8.48
CA THR A 45 33.40 -16.57 -8.73
C THR A 45 33.51 -16.16 -10.20
N LYS A 46 32.71 -15.16 -10.60
CA LYS A 46 32.87 -14.21 -11.73
C LYS A 46 33.19 -14.80 -13.13
N THR A 47 32.17 -14.86 -14.00
CA THR A 47 32.38 -14.60 -15.44
C THR A 47 31.16 -13.92 -16.06
N GLN A 48 31.41 -12.79 -16.71
CA GLN A 48 30.44 -12.00 -17.50
C GLN A 48 29.85 -12.86 -18.64
N LEU A 49 28.52 -12.83 -18.78
CA LEU A 49 27.86 -13.31 -19.99
C LEU A 49 28.06 -12.28 -21.12
N PHE A 50 28.81 -12.66 -22.16
CA PHE A 50 28.69 -12.04 -23.48
C PHE A 50 27.83 -12.96 -24.37
N PRO A 51 26.96 -12.41 -25.24
CA PRO A 51 26.22 -13.22 -26.20
C PRO A 51 27.16 -13.59 -27.35
N GLY A 52 27.48 -14.87 -27.49
CA GLY A 52 28.26 -15.40 -28.59
C GLY A 52 27.82 -16.81 -28.92
N ASP A 53 27.47 -17.05 -30.19
CA ASP A 53 27.04 -18.34 -30.70
C ASP A 53 28.14 -19.39 -30.55
N PHE A 54 27.85 -20.45 -29.80
CA PHE A 54 28.73 -21.61 -29.70
C PHE A 54 28.36 -22.59 -30.82
N THR A 55 29.22 -22.75 -31.82
CA THR A 55 29.10 -23.81 -32.83
C THR A 55 30.18 -24.87 -32.58
N MET A 56 29.75 -26.13 -32.47
CA MET A 56 30.61 -27.32 -32.41
C MET A 56 30.31 -28.21 -33.61
N PRO A 57 31.30 -28.91 -34.20
CA PRO A 57 31.11 -29.70 -35.43
C PRO A 57 30.31 -30.98 -35.18
N PRO A 58 29.68 -31.57 -36.22
CA PRO A 58 28.59 -32.51 -36.04
C PRO A 58 29.12 -33.94 -35.80
N LYS A 59 28.69 -34.56 -34.70
CA LYS A 59 28.58 -36.02 -34.63
C LYS A 59 27.15 -36.36 -34.28
N SER A 60 26.45 -36.88 -35.29
CA SER A 60 25.26 -37.75 -35.20
C SER A 60 24.39 -37.57 -33.94
N GLY A 61 23.38 -36.72 -34.02
CA GLY A 61 22.39 -36.62 -32.96
C GLY A 61 21.47 -35.43 -33.17
N LEU A 62 20.16 -35.71 -33.17
CA LEU A 62 19.07 -34.75 -33.23
C LEU A 62 19.33 -33.55 -32.28
N VAL A 63 19.61 -32.36 -32.83
CA VAL A 63 19.74 -31.14 -32.03
C VAL A 63 18.33 -30.67 -31.67
N LEU A 64 17.87 -31.04 -30.47
CA LEU A 64 16.62 -30.52 -29.91
C LEU A 64 16.92 -29.16 -29.28
N SER A 65 16.76 -28.09 -30.07
CA SER A 65 16.92 -26.71 -29.61
C SER A 65 15.74 -26.31 -28.72
N PHE A 66 15.91 -26.42 -27.40
CA PHE A 66 14.99 -25.82 -26.45
C PHE A 66 15.22 -24.30 -26.41
N ARG A 67 14.34 -23.53 -27.07
CA ARG A 67 14.19 -22.12 -26.74
C ARG A 67 13.55 -22.03 -25.35
N LEU A 68 14.35 -21.68 -24.33
CA LEU A 68 13.78 -21.05 -23.14
C LEU A 68 13.19 -19.71 -23.59
N SER A 69 11.89 -19.73 -23.92
CA SER A 69 11.09 -18.51 -23.88
C SER A 69 11.00 -18.14 -22.41
N ALA A 70 11.84 -17.21 -21.97
CA ALA A 70 11.51 -16.41 -20.81
C ALA A 70 10.22 -15.70 -21.16
N SER A 71 9.09 -16.23 -20.69
CA SER A 71 7.86 -15.46 -20.61
C SER A 71 8.19 -14.26 -19.75
N GLN A 72 8.50 -13.13 -20.40
CA GLN A 72 8.47 -11.85 -19.72
C GLN A 72 7.03 -11.68 -19.30
N ASN A 73 6.75 -12.04 -18.07
CA ASN A 73 5.50 -11.69 -17.41
C ASN A 73 5.58 -10.18 -17.21
N THR A 74 5.28 -9.42 -18.27
CA THR A 74 5.25 -7.96 -18.29
C THR A 74 4.03 -7.51 -17.50
N LYS A 75 4.05 -7.75 -16.18
CA LYS A 75 3.09 -7.10 -15.28
C LYS A 75 3.28 -5.61 -15.45
N LYS A 76 2.26 -4.95 -16.00
CA LYS A 76 2.26 -3.48 -16.08
C LYS A 76 2.43 -2.94 -14.65
N PRO A 77 3.17 -1.84 -14.49
CA PRO A 77 3.27 -1.17 -13.19
C PRO A 77 1.87 -0.76 -12.72
N VAL A 78 1.67 -0.69 -11.40
CA VAL A 78 0.42 -0.21 -10.81
C VAL A 78 0.37 1.30 -11.00
N ASP A 79 -0.67 1.79 -11.67
CA ASP A 79 -0.89 3.21 -11.91
C ASP A 79 -1.54 3.83 -10.66
N LEU A 80 -1.04 5.00 -10.25
CA LEU A 80 -1.63 5.79 -9.17
C LEU A 80 -1.90 7.20 -9.67
N TYR A 81 -3.17 7.50 -9.89
CA TYR A 81 -3.67 8.85 -10.12
C TYR A 81 -3.65 9.61 -8.80
N HIS A 82 -2.82 10.65 -8.72
CA HIS A 82 -2.51 11.28 -7.45
C HIS A 82 -2.28 12.79 -7.59
N ASN A 83 -2.27 13.46 -6.45
CA ASN A 83 -1.79 14.83 -6.35
C ASN A 83 -0.78 14.93 -5.17
N LEU A 84 0.30 15.68 -5.34
CA LEU A 84 1.37 15.77 -4.35
C LEU A 84 0.93 16.44 -3.03
N ILE A 85 0.03 17.42 -3.08
CA ILE A 85 -0.44 18.11 -1.87
C ILE A 85 -1.44 17.26 -1.06
N SER A 86 -2.07 16.27 -1.70
CA SER A 86 -3.07 15.39 -1.10
C SER A 86 -2.45 14.42 -0.08
N ALA A 87 -2.83 14.56 1.19
CA ALA A 87 -2.44 13.64 2.26
C ALA A 87 -2.77 12.17 1.97
N PRO A 88 -4.00 11.79 1.56
CA PRO A 88 -4.29 10.39 1.24
C PRO A 88 -3.45 9.86 0.07
N SER A 89 -3.09 10.71 -0.91
CA SER A 89 -2.18 10.34 -2.00
C SER A 89 -0.76 10.05 -1.49
N ARG A 90 -0.24 10.91 -0.60
CA ARG A 90 1.06 10.69 0.04
C ARG A 90 1.08 9.43 0.90
N GLY A 91 0.01 9.13 1.63
CA GLY A 91 -0.12 7.89 2.40
C GLY A 91 0.02 6.63 1.55
N VAL A 92 -0.63 6.57 0.37
CA VAL A 92 -0.47 5.45 -0.56
C VAL A 92 0.97 5.35 -1.08
N ARG A 93 1.59 6.48 -1.43
CA ARG A 93 2.97 6.51 -1.93
C ARG A 93 3.97 6.03 -0.87
N LEU A 94 3.80 6.46 0.38
CA LEU A 94 4.60 6.00 1.52
C LEU A 94 4.43 4.49 1.75
N ALA A 95 3.20 3.98 1.72
CA ALA A 95 2.95 2.55 1.87
C ALA A 95 3.57 1.73 0.73
N ALA A 96 3.53 2.23 -0.51
CA ALA A 96 4.19 1.58 -1.64
C ALA A 96 5.72 1.55 -1.46
N LYS A 97 6.34 2.63 -0.99
CA LYS A 97 7.77 2.66 -0.64
C LYS A 97 8.12 1.67 0.46
N LEU A 98 7.29 1.54 1.52
CA LEU A 98 7.46 0.49 2.54
C LEU A 98 7.42 -0.91 1.93
N LEU A 99 6.52 -1.13 0.98
CA LEU A 99 6.40 -2.40 0.27
C LEU A 99 7.54 -2.64 -0.72
N GLY A 100 8.30 -1.62 -1.11
CA GLY A 100 9.30 -1.69 -2.18
C GLY A 100 8.64 -1.81 -3.55
N LEU A 101 7.45 -1.23 -3.70
CA LEU A 101 6.70 -1.20 -4.94
C LEU A 101 6.86 0.17 -5.60
N ASP A 102 7.35 0.17 -6.84
CA ASP A 102 7.39 1.36 -7.68
C ASP A 102 6.05 1.52 -8.41
N LEU A 103 5.34 2.59 -8.06
CA LEU A 103 4.08 2.97 -8.69
C LEU A 103 4.35 3.84 -9.92
N ASN A 104 3.55 3.67 -10.96
CA ASN A 104 3.50 4.60 -12.08
C ASN A 104 2.62 5.79 -11.70
N LEU A 105 3.25 6.88 -11.30
CA LEU A 105 2.56 8.07 -10.80
C LEU A 105 1.93 8.87 -11.95
N LYS A 106 0.62 9.08 -11.88
CA LYS A 106 -0.15 9.92 -12.82
C LYS A 106 -0.64 11.15 -12.07
N SER A 107 0.01 12.29 -12.28
CA SER A 107 -0.44 13.55 -11.67
C SER A 107 -1.81 13.96 -12.20
N VAL A 108 -2.71 14.38 -11.31
CA VAL A 108 -4.03 14.94 -11.63
C VAL A 108 -4.07 16.40 -11.16
N ASP A 109 -4.33 17.31 -12.09
CA ASP A 109 -4.50 18.73 -11.81
C ASP A 109 -5.93 19.01 -11.31
N LEU A 110 -6.06 19.10 -9.99
CA LEU A 110 -7.33 19.36 -9.33
C LEU A 110 -7.83 20.80 -9.53
N ALA A 111 -6.92 21.75 -9.81
CA ALA A 111 -7.28 23.14 -10.08
C ALA A 111 -7.94 23.29 -11.46
N LYS A 112 -7.50 22.48 -12.42
CA LYS A 112 -8.14 22.37 -13.75
C LYS A 112 -9.31 21.40 -13.81
N GLN A 113 -9.71 20.83 -12.67
CA GLN A 113 -10.82 19.87 -12.58
C GLN A 113 -10.64 18.64 -13.48
N GLU A 114 -9.40 18.15 -13.67
CA GLU A 114 -9.14 16.96 -14.50
C GLU A 114 -9.88 15.71 -13.98
N GLN A 115 -10.12 15.62 -12.67
CA GLN A 115 -10.90 14.56 -12.04
C GLN A 115 -12.39 14.54 -12.45
N MET A 116 -12.89 15.62 -13.03
CA MET A 116 -14.27 15.73 -13.51
C MET A 116 -14.43 15.28 -14.96
N GLN A 117 -13.34 14.94 -15.65
CA GLN A 117 -13.40 14.48 -17.03
C GLN A 117 -14.07 13.09 -17.11
N PRO A 118 -14.85 12.80 -18.18
CA PRO A 118 -15.55 11.52 -18.32
C PRO A 118 -14.63 10.29 -18.23
N SER A 119 -13.37 10.42 -18.68
CA SER A 119 -12.36 9.37 -18.57
C SER A 119 -11.99 9.06 -17.12
N PHE A 120 -11.90 10.07 -16.26
CA PHE A 120 -11.61 9.89 -14.83
C PHE A 120 -12.83 9.36 -14.08
N LEU A 121 -14.01 9.94 -14.34
CA LEU A 121 -15.27 9.51 -13.70
C LEU A 121 -15.62 8.04 -13.98
N LYS A 122 -15.21 7.51 -15.14
CA LYS A 122 -15.35 6.08 -15.45
C LYS A 122 -14.50 5.19 -14.54
N MET A 123 -13.35 5.67 -14.06
CA MET A 123 -12.49 4.94 -13.12
C MET A 123 -12.97 5.14 -11.68
N ASN A 124 -13.31 6.38 -11.32
CA ASN A 124 -13.73 6.77 -9.98
C ASN A 124 -14.92 7.75 -10.06
N PRO A 125 -16.17 7.30 -9.82
CA PRO A 125 -17.34 8.17 -9.84
C PRO A 125 -17.36 9.19 -8.69
N GLN A 126 -16.60 8.94 -7.61
CA GLN A 126 -16.40 9.89 -6.51
C GLN A 126 -15.37 10.97 -6.84
N HIS A 127 -14.73 10.92 -8.03
CA HIS A 127 -13.81 11.94 -8.54
C HIS A 127 -12.76 12.41 -7.52
N THR A 128 -12.16 11.46 -6.79
CA THR A 128 -11.15 11.71 -5.76
C THR A 128 -9.77 11.21 -6.16
N VAL A 129 -8.74 11.81 -5.57
CA VAL A 129 -7.38 11.27 -5.53
C VAL A 129 -7.04 10.84 -4.09
N PRO A 130 -6.32 9.74 -3.89
CA PRO A 130 -5.75 8.85 -4.91
C PRO A 130 -6.78 7.91 -5.54
N THR A 131 -6.57 7.58 -6.82
CA THR A 131 -7.24 6.48 -7.52
C THR A 131 -6.17 5.55 -8.10
N MET A 132 -6.25 4.26 -7.81
CA MET A 132 -5.33 3.24 -8.29
C MET A 132 -5.93 2.51 -9.49
N ASP A 133 -5.10 2.17 -10.48
CA ASP A 133 -5.39 1.18 -11.52
C ASP A 133 -4.33 0.07 -11.45
N ASP A 134 -4.75 -1.12 -11.03
CA ASP A 134 -3.94 -2.32 -11.09
C ASP A 134 -4.47 -3.26 -12.18
N ASN A 135 -4.03 -3.04 -13.41
CA ASN A 135 -4.35 -3.87 -14.57
C ASN A 135 -5.86 -3.95 -14.86
N GLY A 136 -6.56 -2.81 -14.82
CA GLY A 136 -8.00 -2.70 -15.04
C GLY A 136 -8.83 -2.86 -13.76
N PHE A 137 -8.19 -3.14 -12.62
CA PHE A 137 -8.84 -3.07 -11.31
C PHE A 137 -8.68 -1.67 -10.72
N TYR A 138 -9.74 -0.88 -10.79
CA TYR A 138 -9.78 0.45 -10.19
C TYR A 138 -10.16 0.37 -8.72
N LEU A 139 -9.41 1.09 -7.88
CA LEU A 139 -9.70 1.24 -6.45
C LEU A 139 -9.41 2.67 -6.00
N TYR A 140 -10.36 3.28 -5.31
CA TYR A 140 -10.21 4.55 -4.59
C TYR A 140 -10.47 4.28 -3.10
N GLU A 141 -10.32 5.30 -2.24
CA GLU A 141 -10.06 5.18 -0.80
C GLU A 141 -8.61 4.76 -0.48
N SER A 142 -7.81 5.75 -0.06
CA SER A 142 -6.36 5.56 0.20
C SER A 142 -6.04 4.40 1.13
N ARG A 143 -6.81 4.24 2.22
CA ARG A 143 -6.58 3.18 3.22
C ARG A 143 -6.94 1.79 2.69
N ALA A 144 -7.93 1.70 1.80
CA ALA A 144 -8.24 0.47 1.08
C ALA A 144 -7.14 0.13 0.05
N ILE A 145 -6.64 1.12 -0.69
CA ILE A 145 -5.50 0.94 -1.61
C ILE A 145 -4.27 0.45 -0.84
N ILE A 146 -3.95 1.08 0.28
CA ILE A 146 -2.80 0.72 1.13
C ILE A 146 -2.86 -0.75 1.57
N THR A 147 -3.99 -1.20 2.11
CA THR A 147 -4.16 -2.59 2.56
C THR A 147 -4.22 -3.58 1.39
N TYR A 148 -4.80 -3.18 0.25
CA TYR A 148 -4.75 -3.96 -0.99
C TYR A 148 -3.33 -4.20 -1.47
N LEU A 149 -2.51 -3.14 -1.56
CA LEU A 149 -1.12 -3.24 -1.99
C LEU A 149 -0.32 -4.14 -1.03
N ALA A 150 -0.54 -4.02 0.28
CA ALA A 150 0.10 -4.88 1.26
C ALA A 150 -0.31 -6.35 1.11
N ASN A 151 -1.61 -6.64 0.92
CA ASN A 151 -2.11 -7.99 0.71
C ASN A 151 -1.58 -8.63 -0.59
N LYS A 152 -1.52 -7.85 -1.69
CA LYS A 152 -1.17 -8.37 -3.03
C LYS A 152 0.35 -8.45 -3.25
N TYR A 153 1.10 -7.44 -2.80
CA TYR A 153 2.53 -7.27 -3.10
C TYR A 153 3.44 -7.45 -1.88
N GLY A 154 2.90 -7.44 -0.65
CA GLY A 154 3.67 -7.52 0.60
C GLY A 154 4.17 -8.90 1.01
N LYS A 155 4.32 -9.87 0.09
CA LYS A 155 4.60 -11.30 0.42
C LYS A 155 5.81 -11.53 1.34
N ASN A 156 6.86 -10.71 1.19
CA ASN A 156 8.08 -10.78 2.02
C ASN A 156 8.10 -9.77 3.18
N LYS A 157 7.01 -9.02 3.35
CA LYS A 157 6.85 -7.93 4.33
C LYS A 157 5.53 -8.05 5.09
N ASN A 158 5.15 -9.29 5.43
CA ASN A 158 3.89 -9.59 6.11
C ASN A 158 3.71 -8.83 7.43
N TYR A 159 4.79 -8.37 8.08
CA TYR A 159 4.70 -7.56 9.29
C TYR A 159 4.06 -6.18 9.05
N LEU A 160 4.08 -5.66 7.81
CA LEU A 160 3.46 -4.38 7.47
C LEU A 160 1.93 -4.45 7.56
N TYR A 161 1.36 -5.63 7.28
CA TYR A 161 -0.06 -5.91 7.37
C TYR A 161 -0.29 -7.43 7.59
N PRO A 162 -0.10 -7.93 8.83
CA PRO A 162 -0.08 -9.36 9.15
C PRO A 162 -1.44 -10.00 8.94
N LYS A 163 -1.48 -11.31 8.70
CA LYS A 163 -2.74 -12.08 8.58
C LYS A 163 -3.30 -12.51 9.94
N ASP A 164 -2.51 -12.37 11.00
CA ASP A 164 -2.95 -12.59 12.36
C ASP A 164 -4.14 -11.65 12.69
N PRO A 165 -5.30 -12.19 13.10
CA PRO A 165 -6.51 -11.39 13.27
C PRO A 165 -6.36 -10.23 14.26
N GLU A 166 -5.71 -10.47 15.39
CA GLU A 166 -5.59 -9.48 16.47
C GLU A 166 -4.65 -8.35 16.07
N ARG A 167 -3.47 -8.68 15.53
CA ARG A 167 -2.52 -7.67 15.03
C ARG A 167 -3.10 -6.88 13.87
N ARG A 168 -3.83 -7.53 12.96
CA ARG A 168 -4.52 -6.86 11.86
C ARG A 168 -5.60 -5.92 12.37
N ALA A 169 -6.40 -6.35 13.34
CA ALA A 169 -7.46 -5.53 13.92
C ALA A 169 -6.92 -4.23 14.54
N VAL A 170 -5.74 -4.26 15.18
CA VAL A 170 -5.11 -3.02 15.68
C VAL A 170 -4.73 -2.09 14.53
N ILE A 171 -4.12 -2.59 13.46
CA ILE A 171 -3.77 -1.77 12.28
C ILE A 171 -5.02 -1.19 11.63
N ASP A 172 -6.05 -2.01 11.41
CA ASP A 172 -7.31 -1.56 10.83
C ASP A 172 -7.95 -0.48 11.71
N GLN A 173 -7.96 -0.67 13.04
CA GLN A 173 -8.45 0.33 13.97
C GLN A 173 -7.68 1.65 13.84
N ARG A 174 -6.35 1.64 13.66
CA ARG A 174 -5.55 2.86 13.45
C ARG A 174 -5.88 3.54 12.12
N LEU A 175 -6.11 2.77 11.05
CA LEU A 175 -6.55 3.29 9.75
C LEU A 175 -7.94 3.94 9.86
N TYR A 176 -8.89 3.31 10.55
CA TYR A 176 -10.21 3.89 10.79
C TYR A 176 -10.16 5.13 11.68
N PHE A 177 -9.31 5.13 12.72
CA PHE A 177 -9.06 6.30 13.56
C PHE A 177 -8.51 7.47 12.72
N ASP A 178 -7.52 7.19 11.86
CA ASP A 178 -6.95 8.18 10.95
C ASP A 178 -8.02 8.78 10.02
N MET A 179 -8.87 7.94 9.42
CA MET A 179 -9.95 8.40 8.53
C MET A 179 -11.06 9.16 9.25
N GLY A 180 -11.65 8.55 10.26
CA GLY A 180 -12.91 8.99 10.86
C GLY A 180 -12.75 9.86 12.11
N THR A 181 -11.52 10.06 12.58
CA THR A 181 -11.26 10.89 13.76
C THR A 181 -10.16 11.91 13.49
N LEU A 182 -8.91 11.48 13.27
CA LEU A 182 -7.79 12.41 13.17
C LEU A 182 -7.91 13.33 11.95
N PHE A 183 -7.94 12.76 10.74
CA PHE A 183 -7.98 13.53 9.51
C PHE A 183 -9.33 14.21 9.33
N GLN A 184 -10.44 13.55 9.68
CA GLN A 184 -11.77 14.17 9.59
C GLN A 184 -11.89 15.43 10.47
N ARG A 185 -11.44 15.40 11.72
CA ARG A 185 -11.49 16.57 12.61
C ARG A 185 -10.59 17.70 12.10
N PHE A 186 -9.47 17.38 11.46
CA PHE A 186 -8.66 18.37 10.76
C PHE A 186 -9.42 18.99 9.59
N LEU A 187 -10.07 18.18 8.74
CA LEU A 187 -10.87 18.68 7.62
C LEU A 187 -11.99 19.60 8.10
N ASP A 188 -12.72 19.19 9.14
CA ASP A 188 -13.86 19.94 9.70
C ASP A 188 -13.44 21.31 10.23
N TYR A 189 -12.25 21.39 10.84
CA TYR A 189 -11.65 22.61 11.38
C TYR A 189 -11.06 23.50 10.27
N TRP A 190 -10.20 22.95 9.41
CA TRP A 190 -9.33 23.75 8.56
C TRP A 190 -9.91 24.06 7.18
N MET A 191 -10.67 23.13 6.57
CA MET A 191 -11.13 23.30 5.18
C MET A 191 -12.13 24.43 5.01
N PRO A 192 -13.13 24.65 5.90
CA PRO A 192 -14.03 25.79 5.80
C PRO A 192 -13.31 27.14 5.88
N TYR A 193 -12.31 27.26 6.76
CA TYR A 193 -11.47 28.45 6.86
C TYR A 193 -10.67 28.67 5.59
N MET A 194 -9.96 27.62 5.14
CA MET A 194 -9.06 27.69 3.98
C MET A 194 -9.80 28.06 2.69
N PHE A 195 -10.93 27.41 2.40
CA PHE A 195 -11.64 27.56 1.12
C PHE A 195 -12.75 28.61 1.10
N ALA A 196 -13.42 28.83 2.24
CA ALA A 196 -14.61 29.67 2.30
C ALA A 196 -14.47 30.89 3.22
N GLY A 197 -13.31 31.09 3.86
CA GLY A 197 -13.09 32.20 4.79
C GLY A 197 -13.99 32.15 6.03
N ALA A 198 -14.55 30.98 6.36
CA ALA A 198 -15.31 30.79 7.59
C ALA A 198 -14.41 31.05 8.81
N PRO A 199 -14.92 31.62 9.91
CA PRO A 199 -14.11 31.83 11.11
C PRO A 199 -13.56 30.51 11.65
N LEU A 200 -12.37 30.56 12.27
CA LEU A 200 -11.81 29.41 12.97
C LEU A 200 -12.69 29.07 14.18
N ASP A 201 -13.08 27.80 14.27
CA ASP A 201 -14.01 27.29 15.26
C ASP A 201 -13.24 26.61 16.40
N GLU A 202 -13.24 27.24 17.58
CA GLU A 202 -12.55 26.73 18.78
C GLU A 202 -13.06 25.35 19.22
N ALA A 203 -14.35 25.05 19.05
CA ALA A 203 -14.89 23.74 19.42
C ALA A 203 -14.35 22.64 18.50
N LYS A 204 -14.15 22.95 17.21
CA LYS A 204 -13.53 22.02 16.26
C LYS A 204 -12.02 21.89 16.47
N LEU A 205 -11.33 22.98 16.85
CA LEU A 205 -9.93 22.92 17.24
C LEU A 205 -9.74 21.97 18.43
N LYS A 206 -10.56 22.14 19.48
CA LYS A 206 -10.53 21.27 20.65
C LYS A 206 -10.78 19.79 20.29
N LYS A 207 -11.63 19.52 19.30
CA LYS A 207 -11.80 18.16 18.77
C LYS A 207 -10.54 17.65 18.09
N LEU A 208 -9.87 18.47 17.27
CA LEU A 208 -8.60 18.08 16.67
C LEU A 208 -7.52 17.80 17.74
N GLU A 209 -7.41 18.65 18.75
CA GLU A 209 -6.51 18.44 19.90
C GLU A 209 -6.83 17.14 20.66
N GLU A 210 -8.11 16.87 20.94
CA GLU A 210 -8.55 15.59 21.51
C GLU A 210 -8.10 14.40 20.65
N ALA A 211 -8.12 14.51 19.31
CA ALA A 211 -7.67 13.43 18.43
C ALA A 211 -6.16 13.18 18.57
N PHE A 212 -5.34 14.23 18.66
CA PHE A 212 -3.92 14.07 18.97
C PHE A 212 -3.69 13.49 20.37
N GLY A 213 -4.50 13.87 21.36
CA GLY A 213 -4.47 13.26 22.70
C GLY A 213 -4.77 11.75 22.66
N PHE A 214 -5.81 11.33 21.92
CA PHE A 214 -6.10 9.92 21.73
C PHE A 214 -4.96 9.18 21.02
N PHE A 215 -4.34 9.81 20.03
CA PHE A 215 -3.23 9.20 19.32
C PHE A 215 -1.98 9.07 20.20
N ASP A 216 -1.69 10.08 21.02
CA ASP A 216 -0.62 10.05 22.01
C ASP A 216 -0.82 8.90 23.01
N ASP A 217 -2.05 8.73 23.51
CA ASP A 217 -2.42 7.63 24.38
C ASP A 217 -2.29 6.27 23.70
N MET A 218 -2.71 6.14 22.44
CA MET A 218 -2.58 4.92 21.64
C MET A 218 -1.13 4.49 21.39
N LEU A 219 -0.18 5.43 21.50
CA LEU A 219 1.26 5.21 21.33
C LEU A 219 1.99 4.89 22.64
N LYS A 220 1.30 4.88 23.79
CA LYS A 220 1.91 4.49 25.07
C LYS A 220 2.42 3.05 24.99
N GLY A 221 3.70 2.87 25.30
CA GLY A 221 4.36 1.56 25.29
C GLY A 221 4.58 0.96 23.89
N SER A 222 4.41 1.73 22.80
CA SER A 222 4.66 1.26 21.42
C SER A 222 5.64 2.16 20.67
N VAL A 223 6.47 1.57 19.79
CA VAL A 223 7.41 2.32 18.95
C VAL A 223 6.71 2.96 17.74
N TYR A 224 5.76 2.23 17.15
CA TYR A 224 4.96 2.57 15.98
C TYR A 224 3.46 2.54 16.32
N ALA A 225 2.60 3.02 15.41
CA ALA A 225 1.17 3.21 15.66
C ALA A 225 0.44 1.93 16.08
N ALA A 226 0.89 0.77 15.60
CA ALA A 226 0.26 -0.52 15.86
C ALA A 226 1.21 -1.54 16.56
N GLY A 227 2.23 -1.06 17.27
CA GLY A 227 3.15 -1.90 18.06
C GLY A 227 4.63 -1.58 17.81
N ASP A 228 5.50 -2.59 17.90
CA ASP A 228 6.95 -2.38 17.85
C ASP A 228 7.56 -2.36 16.45
N ARG A 229 6.76 -2.65 15.43
CA ARG A 229 7.20 -2.65 14.03
C ARG A 229 6.36 -1.69 13.22
N ILE A 230 7.00 -1.00 12.29
CA ILE A 230 6.30 -0.15 11.33
C ILE A 230 5.29 -0.98 10.53
N THR A 231 4.12 -0.38 10.30
CA THR A 231 3.02 -0.96 9.56
C THR A 231 2.52 -0.01 8.50
N VAL A 232 1.55 -0.46 7.70
CA VAL A 232 0.88 0.42 6.75
C VAL A 232 0.03 1.51 7.41
N ALA A 233 -0.37 1.36 8.68
CA ALA A 233 -1.06 2.44 9.40
C ALA A 233 -0.15 3.65 9.62
N ASP A 234 1.14 3.43 9.89
CA ASP A 234 2.11 4.50 10.07
C ASP A 234 2.26 5.36 8.80
N ALA A 235 2.19 4.75 7.61
CA ALA A 235 2.24 5.49 6.35
C ALA A 235 1.04 6.42 6.16
N ALA A 236 -0.17 5.96 6.50
CA ALA A 236 -1.39 6.77 6.40
C ALA A 236 -1.38 7.91 7.44
N LEU A 237 -1.11 7.57 8.70
CA LEU A 237 -1.02 8.53 9.80
C LEU A 237 0.07 9.57 9.58
N ALA A 238 1.24 9.19 9.06
CA ALA A 238 2.33 10.14 8.81
C ALA A 238 1.95 11.20 7.78
N ALA A 239 1.20 10.80 6.74
CA ALA A 239 0.71 11.75 5.76
C ALA A 239 -0.33 12.72 6.35
N SER A 240 -1.22 12.24 7.22
CA SER A 240 -2.18 13.07 7.95
C SER A 240 -1.47 14.02 8.92
N VAL A 241 -0.65 13.51 9.83
CA VAL A 241 0.06 14.29 10.86
C VAL A 241 0.95 15.35 10.22
N SER A 242 1.73 15.00 9.19
CA SER A 242 2.59 15.98 8.52
C SER A 242 1.81 17.12 7.87
N THR A 243 0.57 16.87 7.41
CA THR A 243 -0.28 17.91 6.82
C THR A 243 -0.75 18.88 7.89
N ILE A 244 -1.16 18.35 9.03
CA ILE A 244 -1.69 19.12 10.15
C ILE A 244 -0.58 19.97 10.77
N GLU A 245 0.61 19.40 10.94
CA GLU A 245 1.80 20.11 11.40
C GLU A 245 2.23 21.19 10.40
N ALA A 246 2.26 20.89 9.10
CA ALA A 246 2.71 21.85 8.08
C ALA A 246 1.88 23.13 8.01
N VAL A 247 0.58 23.07 8.33
CA VAL A 247 -0.27 24.28 8.41
C VAL A 247 -0.18 25.01 9.74
N GLY A 248 0.57 24.48 10.71
CA GLY A 248 0.85 25.14 12.00
C GLY A 248 -0.34 25.17 12.97
N VAL A 249 -1.34 24.31 12.78
CA VAL A 249 -2.53 24.27 13.65
C VAL A 249 -2.26 23.48 14.94
N ILE A 250 -1.46 22.42 14.84
CA ILE A 250 -1.04 21.60 15.98
C ILE A 250 0.48 21.58 16.02
N ASP A 251 1.02 21.91 17.19
CA ASP A 251 2.42 21.63 17.52
C ASP A 251 2.51 20.18 18.04
N VAL A 252 3.20 19.33 17.27
CA VAL A 252 3.35 17.90 17.57
C VAL A 252 4.17 17.68 18.85
N ASP A 253 5.03 18.61 19.24
CA ASP A 253 5.88 18.47 20.43
C ASP A 253 5.11 18.59 21.75
N ASN A 254 3.86 19.09 21.71
CA ASN A 254 2.94 19.03 22.86
C ASN A 254 2.44 17.61 23.16
N TYR A 255 2.69 16.64 22.26
CA TYR A 255 2.25 15.25 22.37
C TYR A 255 3.49 14.35 22.34
N PRO A 256 4.08 14.00 23.50
CA PRO A 256 5.42 13.42 23.57
C PRO A 256 5.53 12.05 22.88
N ASN A 257 4.49 11.24 22.91
CA ASN A 257 4.46 9.95 22.21
C ASN A 257 4.30 10.15 20.70
N VAL A 258 3.48 11.12 20.27
CA VAL A 258 3.34 11.47 18.84
C VAL A 258 4.65 12.04 18.30
N SER A 259 5.31 12.98 18.99
CA SER A 259 6.61 13.53 18.58
C SER A 259 7.70 12.45 18.47
N ARG A 260 7.74 11.50 19.41
CA ARG A 260 8.63 10.32 19.31
C ARG A 260 8.28 9.48 18.08
N TRP A 261 7.02 9.07 17.96
CA TRP A 261 6.53 8.24 16.87
C TRP A 261 6.83 8.88 15.51
N TYR A 262 6.61 10.19 15.40
CA TYR A 262 6.73 10.91 14.15
C TYR A 262 8.18 10.91 13.66
N ARG A 263 9.15 11.21 14.55
CA ARG A 263 10.59 11.07 14.25
C ARG A 263 10.98 9.64 13.87
N ASN A 264 10.45 8.64 14.58
CA ASN A 264 10.72 7.23 14.25
C ASN A 264 10.22 6.89 12.84
N VAL A 265 9.02 7.34 12.48
CA VAL A 265 8.40 7.07 11.19
C VAL A 265 9.13 7.80 10.05
N GLN A 266 9.52 9.06 10.25
CA GLN A 266 10.35 9.82 9.30
C GLN A 266 11.67 9.09 8.98
N ASN A 267 12.31 8.51 9.99
CA ASN A 267 13.55 7.74 9.82
C ASN A 267 13.33 6.37 9.18
N ALA A 268 12.20 5.73 9.45
CA ALA A 268 11.91 4.38 8.96
C ALA A 268 11.34 4.34 7.53
N LEU A 269 10.73 5.44 7.06
CA LEU A 269 10.12 5.53 5.74
C LEU A 269 11.15 5.88 4.66
N PRO A 270 11.36 5.01 3.65
CA PRO A 270 12.27 5.32 2.55
C PRO A 270 11.81 6.56 1.78
N ASP A 271 12.73 7.48 1.53
CA ASP A 271 12.48 8.68 0.73
C ASP A 271 11.32 9.54 1.28
N TYR A 272 11.18 9.60 2.61
CA TYR A 272 10.12 10.32 3.31
C TYR A 272 10.02 11.79 2.88
N GLU A 273 11.17 12.46 2.72
CA GLU A 273 11.23 13.87 2.34
C GLU A 273 10.55 14.15 0.99
N ASN A 274 10.92 13.39 -0.05
CA ASN A 274 10.36 13.58 -1.40
C ASN A 274 8.97 12.98 -1.55
N THR A 275 8.67 11.91 -0.79
CA THR A 275 7.40 11.21 -0.90
C THR A 275 6.29 11.91 -0.12
N ASN A 276 6.62 12.52 1.03
CA ASN A 276 5.66 13.11 1.95
C ASN A 276 5.93 14.58 2.29
N GLN A 277 7.09 14.91 2.86
CA GLN A 277 7.32 16.22 3.49
C GLN A 277 7.14 17.39 2.52
N LYS A 278 7.74 17.31 1.33
CA LYS A 278 7.57 18.32 0.27
C LYS A 278 6.11 18.58 -0.09
N GLY A 279 5.28 17.54 -0.14
CA GLY A 279 3.87 17.68 -0.45
C GLY A 279 3.04 18.24 0.70
N ALA A 280 3.43 17.98 1.96
CA ALA A 280 2.81 18.61 3.12
C ALA A 280 3.11 20.12 3.18
N LEU A 281 4.37 20.51 2.92
CA LEU A 281 4.76 21.92 2.84
C LEU A 281 4.08 22.64 1.66
N ALA A 282 4.02 22.00 0.49
CA ALA A 282 3.30 22.54 -0.67
C ALA A 282 1.79 22.67 -0.41
N PHE A 283 1.20 21.80 0.42
CA PHE A 283 -0.19 21.98 0.87
C PHE A 283 -0.36 23.25 1.71
N ASN A 284 0.58 23.55 2.61
CA ASN A 284 0.57 24.80 3.38
C ASN A 284 0.73 26.04 2.48
N GLU A 285 1.63 26.00 1.50
CA GLU A 285 1.77 27.08 0.52
C GLU A 285 0.47 27.31 -0.25
N PHE A 286 -0.17 26.24 -0.72
CA PHE A 286 -1.48 26.30 -1.35
C PHE A 286 -2.56 26.88 -0.41
N ALA A 287 -2.61 26.44 0.84
CA ALA A 287 -3.54 26.94 1.84
C ALA A 287 -3.39 28.45 2.04
N ASN A 288 -2.15 28.94 2.18
CA ASN A 288 -1.84 30.36 2.33
C ASN A 288 -2.24 31.18 1.11
N ALA A 289 -2.06 30.65 -0.10
CA ALA A 289 -2.52 31.30 -1.34
C ALA A 289 -4.05 31.42 -1.38
N MET A 290 -4.78 30.37 -0.99
CA MET A 290 -6.25 30.40 -0.91
C MET A 290 -6.74 31.39 0.14
N ILE A 291 -6.12 31.40 1.32
CA ILE A 291 -6.42 32.34 2.40
C ILE A 291 -6.18 33.79 1.96
N SER A 292 -5.06 34.07 1.32
CA SER A 292 -4.73 35.40 0.81
C SER A 292 -5.75 35.87 -0.23
N LYS A 293 -6.26 34.96 -1.08
CA LYS A 293 -7.22 35.30 -2.13
C LYS A 293 -8.51 35.88 -1.56
N TRP A 294 -9.09 35.26 -0.53
CA TRP A 294 -10.35 35.78 0.04
C TRP A 294 -10.14 36.88 1.09
N LYS A 295 -8.96 36.98 1.72
CA LYS A 295 -8.63 38.15 2.58
C LYS A 295 -8.51 39.46 1.80
N ASN A 296 -8.14 39.37 0.53
CA ASN A 296 -7.94 40.51 -0.36
C ASN A 296 -9.11 40.75 -1.33
N ALA A 297 -10.18 39.95 -1.25
CA ALA A 297 -11.39 40.09 -2.07
C ALA A 297 -12.43 40.94 -1.35
#